data_AF-A0A2G5UCL2-F1
#
_entry.id   AF-A0A2G5UCL2-F1
#
_cell.length_a   1.000
_cell.length_b   1.000
_cell.length_c   1.000
_cell.angle_alpha   90.00
_cell.angle_beta   90.00
_cell.angle_gamma   90.00
#
_symmetry.space_group_name_H-M   'P 1'
#
loop_
_entity.id
_entity.type
_entity.pdbx_description
1 polymer ?
#
loop_
_entity_poly.entity_id
_entity_poly.type
_entity_poly.pdbx_seq_one_letter_code
_entity_poly.pdbx_strand_id
1 'polypeptide(L)'
;MARLLKEPDLTFFYVLKRFIIFLINPLWFTLTCLFEFYTYLRPFRLCHFMFWHCIIWTTASHLYVVGQNSETVYLGWDSLAFFILVIIGVTPWAKVLLQCRKPKVQNLNHVILGFFGMISSIWIVFGCFLAMSFNFYYGTCARILLLTLLCSFFAYIFICNIGTHLYLILPPENQPFSGIKLHTILFGLFHLAVFYGTFCVSRYWPACSMLLLSSFVFCINAWSCFFTPSYILCEHRRNEWDMHDEPYDGIICHVAVRRNMGKMKDPMNLPTGFQLDDKLDISKLQYRTYRSFMY
;
A
#
# COMPACT_ATOMS: atom_id res chain seq x y z
N MET A 1 -12.13 -35.87 -10.05
CA MET A 1 -12.72 -35.46 -11.34
C MET A 1 -13.53 -34.16 -11.26
N ALA A 2 -14.32 -33.90 -10.21
CA ALA A 2 -15.06 -32.62 -10.05
C ALA A 2 -14.23 -31.40 -9.56
N ARG A 3 -12.91 -31.56 -9.34
CA ARG A 3 -11.99 -30.48 -8.89
C ARG A 3 -11.07 -29.94 -9.98
N LEU A 4 -11.09 -30.53 -11.19
CA LEU A 4 -10.35 -30.09 -12.37
C LEU A 4 -11.22 -29.32 -13.38
N LEU A 5 -12.50 -29.12 -13.05
CA LEU A 5 -13.48 -28.35 -13.85
C LEU A 5 -13.73 -26.93 -13.29
N LYS A 6 -12.93 -26.50 -12.29
CA LYS A 6 -13.03 -25.19 -11.64
C LYS A 6 -11.82 -24.29 -11.89
N GLU A 7 -10.88 -24.75 -12.71
CA GLU A 7 -9.95 -23.82 -13.35
C GLU A 7 -10.75 -23.18 -14.49
N PRO A 8 -10.94 -21.85 -14.53
CA PRO A 8 -11.24 -21.26 -15.82
C PRO A 8 -10.04 -21.66 -16.67
N ASP A 9 -10.32 -22.35 -17.78
CA ASP A 9 -9.32 -22.78 -18.73
C ASP A 9 -8.27 -21.68 -18.93
N LEU A 10 -7.07 -22.08 -19.30
CA LEU A 10 -5.99 -21.24 -19.83
C LEU A 10 -6.47 -20.53 -21.12
N THR A 11 -7.54 -19.75 -21.01
CA THR A 11 -8.25 -19.12 -22.09
C THR A 11 -7.28 -18.14 -22.71
N PHE A 12 -7.25 -18.11 -24.04
CA PHE A 12 -6.43 -17.17 -24.80
C PHE A 12 -6.53 -15.74 -24.24
N PHE A 13 -7.74 -15.34 -23.82
CA PHE A 13 -7.99 -14.04 -23.17
C PHE A 13 -7.25 -13.84 -21.84
N TYR A 14 -7.18 -14.86 -20.97
CA TYR A 14 -6.43 -14.76 -19.71
C TYR A 14 -4.93 -14.63 -19.97
N VAL A 15 -4.39 -15.44 -20.88
CA VAL A 15 -2.97 -15.40 -21.27
C VAL A 15 -2.63 -14.06 -21.92
N LEU A 16 -3.46 -13.60 -22.86
CA LEU A 16 -3.31 -12.32 -23.54
C LEU A 16 -3.35 -11.15 -22.55
N LYS A 17 -4.31 -11.14 -21.60
CA LYS A 17 -4.40 -10.12 -20.55
C LYS A 17 -3.13 -10.09 -19.71
N ARG A 18 -2.63 -11.25 -19.27
CA ARG A 18 -1.38 -11.35 -18.48
C ARG A 18 -0.17 -10.87 -19.29
N PHE A 19 -0.07 -11.26 -20.56
CA PHE A 19 0.99 -10.85 -21.46
C PHE A 19 0.99 -9.33 -21.72
N ILE A 20 -0.18 -8.73 -21.97
CA ILE A 20 -0.32 -7.29 -22.14
C ILE A 20 0.09 -6.56 -20.85
N ILE A 21 -0.32 -7.05 -19.68
CA ILE A 21 0.10 -6.45 -18.39
C ILE A 21 1.63 -6.53 -18.24
N PHE A 22 2.24 -7.66 -18.60
CA PHE A 22 3.70 -7.80 -18.57
C PHE A 22 4.41 -6.81 -19.50
N LEU A 23 3.91 -6.61 -20.72
CA LEU A 23 4.51 -5.68 -21.67
C LEU A 23 4.38 -4.21 -21.24
N ILE A 24 3.20 -3.82 -20.75
CA ILE A 24 2.93 -2.43 -20.34
C ILE A 24 3.59 -2.11 -19.00
N ASN A 25 3.58 -3.07 -18.06
CA ASN A 25 4.05 -2.87 -16.71
C ASN A 25 4.69 -4.14 -16.13
N PRO A 26 5.96 -4.43 -16.50
CA PRO A 26 6.65 -5.64 -16.08
C PRO A 26 6.86 -5.68 -14.57
N LEU A 27 7.02 -4.52 -13.92
CA LEU A 27 7.16 -4.41 -12.48
C LEU A 27 5.89 -4.89 -11.76
N TRP A 28 4.74 -4.33 -12.12
CA TRP A 28 3.47 -4.72 -11.52
C TRP A 28 3.13 -6.18 -11.80
N PHE A 29 3.40 -6.66 -13.01
CA PHE A 29 3.26 -8.06 -13.35
C PHE A 29 4.08 -8.95 -12.40
N THR A 30 5.37 -8.66 -12.26
CA THR A 30 6.28 -9.41 -11.40
C THR A 30 5.79 -9.43 -9.95
N LEU A 31 5.38 -8.27 -9.41
CA LEU A 31 4.81 -8.19 -8.06
C LEU A 31 3.56 -9.06 -7.91
N THR A 32 2.65 -9.04 -8.89
CA THR A 32 1.44 -9.87 -8.83
C THR A 32 1.72 -11.36 -8.91
N CYS A 33 2.86 -11.77 -9.49
CA CYS A 33 3.30 -13.15 -9.56
C CYS A 33 4.06 -13.59 -8.28
N LEU A 34 4.71 -12.66 -7.58
CA LEU A 34 5.42 -12.94 -6.32
C LEU A 34 4.48 -13.23 -5.15
N PHE A 35 3.25 -12.70 -5.18
CA PHE A 35 2.28 -12.92 -4.11
C PHE A 35 1.42 -14.15 -4.36
N GLU A 36 1.42 -15.07 -3.40
CA GLU A 36 0.62 -16.30 -3.45
C GLU A 36 -0.89 -16.02 -3.48
N PHE A 37 -1.35 -15.01 -2.74
CA PHE A 37 -2.77 -14.69 -2.65
C PHE A 37 -3.12 -13.47 -3.49
N TYR A 38 -4.08 -13.63 -4.41
CA TYR A 38 -4.70 -12.53 -5.16
C TYR A 38 -5.14 -11.37 -4.25
N THR A 39 -5.68 -11.70 -3.09
CA THR A 39 -6.17 -10.75 -2.09
C THR A 39 -5.08 -9.94 -1.39
N TYR A 40 -3.79 -10.22 -1.60
CA TYR A 40 -2.72 -9.42 -0.98
C TYR A 40 -2.58 -8.02 -1.57
N LEU A 41 -2.88 -7.87 -2.86
CA LEU A 41 -2.79 -6.58 -3.56
C LEU A 41 -4.16 -6.00 -3.91
N ARG A 42 -5.27 -6.71 -3.62
CA ARG A 42 -6.63 -6.29 -3.98
C ARG A 42 -7.11 -5.10 -3.13
N PRO A 43 -7.06 -5.14 -1.78
CA PRO A 43 -7.34 -3.96 -0.97
C PRO A 43 -6.35 -2.86 -1.32
N PHE A 44 -6.82 -1.62 -1.47
CA PHE A 44 -5.93 -0.49 -1.77
C PHE A 44 -5.00 -0.73 -2.99
N ARG A 45 -5.46 -1.45 -4.02
CA ARG A 45 -4.65 -1.85 -5.18
C ARG A 45 -3.82 -0.72 -5.79
N LEU A 46 -4.44 0.45 -5.98
CA LEU A 46 -3.73 1.61 -6.52
C LEU A 46 -2.63 2.12 -5.57
N CYS A 47 -2.83 2.03 -4.25
CA CYS A 47 -1.80 2.36 -3.27
C CYS A 47 -0.61 1.41 -3.38
N HIS A 48 -0.84 0.09 -3.43
CA HIS A 48 0.25 -0.86 -3.61
C HIS A 48 1.01 -0.61 -4.92
N PHE A 49 0.27 -0.37 -6.00
CA PHE A 49 0.83 0.01 -7.28
C PHE A 49 1.72 1.25 -7.15
N MET A 50 1.20 2.35 -6.61
CA MET A 50 1.95 3.59 -6.48
C MET A 50 3.16 3.45 -5.56
N PHE A 51 3.05 2.74 -4.44
CA PHE A 51 4.16 2.52 -3.52
C PHE A 51 5.36 1.87 -4.21
N TRP A 52 5.15 0.74 -4.89
CA TRP A 52 6.25 0.00 -5.52
C TRP A 52 6.88 0.74 -6.70
N HIS A 53 6.08 1.45 -7.50
CA HIS A 53 6.63 2.27 -8.59
C HIS A 53 7.40 3.47 -8.04
N CYS A 54 6.85 4.14 -7.01
CA CYS A 54 7.45 5.32 -6.42
C CYS A 54 8.78 4.99 -5.73
N ILE A 55 8.85 3.90 -4.95
CA ILE A 55 10.07 3.53 -4.24
C ILE A 55 11.21 3.17 -5.20
N ILE A 56 10.91 2.43 -6.28
CA ILE A 56 11.90 2.08 -7.31
C ILE A 56 12.33 3.32 -8.08
N TRP A 57 11.39 4.14 -8.54
CA TRP A 57 11.67 5.37 -9.26
C TRP A 57 12.50 6.34 -8.44
N THR A 58 12.15 6.52 -7.16
CA THR A 58 12.87 7.39 -6.23
C THR A 58 14.28 6.87 -5.96
N THR A 59 14.44 5.56 -5.80
CA THR A 59 15.74 4.92 -5.62
C THR A 59 16.64 5.12 -6.85
N ALA A 60 16.11 4.89 -8.05
CA ALA A 60 16.83 5.12 -9.30
C ALA A 60 17.20 6.60 -9.47
N SER A 61 16.26 7.50 -9.18
CA SER A 61 16.49 8.95 -9.22
C SER A 61 17.58 9.37 -8.23
N HIS A 62 17.58 8.82 -7.02
CA HIS A 62 18.62 9.07 -6.02
C HIS A 62 20.00 8.62 -6.50
N LEU A 63 20.12 7.40 -7.02
CA LEU A 63 21.39 6.89 -7.56
C LEU A 63 21.91 7.75 -8.71
N TYR A 64 21.01 8.18 -9.61
CA TYR A 64 21.36 9.09 -10.70
C TYR A 64 21.87 10.44 -10.17
N VAL A 65 21.13 11.05 -9.24
CA VAL A 65 21.46 12.34 -8.63
C VAL A 65 22.82 12.27 -7.93
N VAL A 66 23.03 11.29 -7.05
CA VAL A 66 24.29 11.15 -6.30
C VAL A 66 25.48 10.80 -7.22
N GLY A 67 25.24 10.06 -8.31
CA GLY A 67 26.27 9.70 -9.29
C GLY A 67 26.74 10.87 -10.18
N GLN A 68 25.97 11.96 -10.29
CA GLN A 68 26.36 13.13 -11.08
C GLN A 68 27.40 14.03 -10.40
N ASN A 69 27.58 13.93 -9.08
CA ASN A 69 28.47 14.81 -8.34
C ASN A 69 29.70 14.03 -7.85
N SER A 70 30.88 14.42 -8.33
CA SER A 70 32.18 13.79 -8.02
C SER A 70 32.48 13.74 -6.51
N GLU A 71 32.00 14.72 -5.75
CA GLU A 71 32.16 14.77 -4.30
C GLU A 71 31.26 13.77 -3.57
N THR A 72 30.20 13.29 -4.23
CA THR A 72 29.21 12.38 -3.64
C THR A 72 29.18 10.98 -4.26
N VAL A 73 30.10 10.66 -5.17
CA VAL A 73 30.18 9.31 -5.77
C VAL A 73 30.31 8.22 -4.70
N TYR A 74 31.05 8.47 -3.62
CA TYR A 74 31.15 7.54 -2.48
C TYR A 74 29.80 7.33 -1.77
N LEU A 75 28.96 8.36 -1.67
CA LEU A 75 27.59 8.20 -1.16
C LEU A 75 26.71 7.33 -2.07
N GLY A 76 27.03 7.23 -3.36
CA GLY A 76 26.34 6.32 -4.28
C GLY A 76 26.59 4.86 -3.93
N TRP A 77 27.84 4.52 -3.62
CA TRP A 77 28.23 3.20 -3.12
C TRP A 77 27.66 2.91 -1.74
N ASP A 78 27.67 3.90 -0.83
CA ASP A 78 27.02 3.78 0.48
C ASP A 78 25.51 3.53 0.35
N SER A 79 24.86 4.22 -0.60
CA SER A 79 23.43 4.06 -0.87
C SER A 79 23.14 2.67 -1.45
N LEU A 80 23.96 2.19 -2.38
CA LEU A 80 23.83 0.83 -2.93
C LEU A 80 24.04 -0.23 -1.84
N ALA A 81 25.09 -0.09 -1.03
CA ALA A 81 25.36 -0.98 0.10
C ALA A 81 24.21 -0.97 1.11
N PHE A 82 23.63 0.20 1.39
CA PHE A 82 22.44 0.31 2.20
C PHE A 82 21.25 -0.42 1.59
N PHE A 83 20.94 -0.23 0.30
CA PHE A 83 19.84 -0.95 -0.33
C PHE A 83 20.05 -2.48 -0.30
N ILE A 84 21.29 -2.94 -0.50
CA ILE A 84 21.65 -4.35 -0.37
C ILE A 84 21.44 -4.82 1.08
N LEU A 85 21.88 -4.05 2.08
CA LEU A 85 21.68 -4.36 3.50
C LEU A 85 20.21 -4.34 3.90
N VAL A 86 19.40 -3.48 3.29
CA VAL A 86 17.95 -3.46 3.49
C VAL A 86 17.31 -4.69 2.85
N ILE A 87 17.67 -5.04 1.63
CA ILE A 87 17.13 -6.25 0.98
C ILE A 87 17.57 -7.51 1.73
N ILE A 88 18.85 -7.64 2.10
CA ILE A 88 19.38 -8.83 2.77
C ILE A 88 18.99 -8.87 4.25
N GLY A 89 19.00 -7.73 4.94
CA GLY A 89 18.71 -7.64 6.37
C GLY A 89 17.22 -7.47 6.66
N VAL A 90 16.56 -6.49 6.05
CA VAL A 90 15.15 -6.20 6.33
C VAL A 90 14.22 -7.27 5.77
N THR A 91 14.54 -7.99 4.69
CA THR A 91 13.61 -9.03 4.17
C THR A 91 13.42 -10.22 5.14
N PRO A 92 14.48 -10.82 5.72
CA PRO A 92 14.35 -11.82 6.78
C PRO A 92 13.69 -11.26 8.05
N TRP A 93 14.08 -10.06 8.49
CA TRP A 93 13.48 -9.43 9.66
C TRP A 93 12.01 -9.06 9.45
N ALA A 94 11.63 -8.61 8.26
CA ALA A 94 10.25 -8.37 7.88
C ALA A 94 9.46 -9.68 7.90
N LYS A 95 10.02 -10.80 7.43
CA LYS A 95 9.41 -12.12 7.56
C LYS A 95 9.15 -12.48 9.04
N VAL A 96 10.16 -12.33 9.90
CA VAL A 96 10.03 -12.59 11.35
C VAL A 96 9.02 -11.63 12.01
N LEU A 97 9.05 -10.35 11.67
CA LEU A 97 8.17 -9.32 12.24
C LEU A 97 6.72 -9.53 11.77
N LEU A 98 6.52 -9.91 10.52
CA LEU A 98 5.23 -10.33 9.96
C LEU A 98 4.71 -11.61 10.64
N GLN A 99 5.57 -12.58 10.96
CA GLN A 99 5.17 -13.85 11.58
C GLN A 99 4.90 -13.74 13.08
N CYS A 100 5.74 -12.99 13.83
CA CYS A 100 5.68 -12.97 15.28
C CYS A 100 4.88 -11.80 15.86
N ARG A 101 4.77 -10.68 15.14
CA ARG A 101 4.21 -9.43 15.67
C ARG A 101 2.99 -8.93 14.91
N LYS A 102 2.74 -9.42 13.69
CA LYS A 102 1.56 -8.98 12.95
C LYS A 102 0.29 -9.54 13.58
N PRO A 103 -0.74 -8.71 13.80
CA PRO A 103 -2.01 -9.21 14.29
C PRO A 103 -2.62 -10.18 13.28
N LYS A 104 -3.28 -11.23 13.80
CA LYS A 104 -4.02 -12.22 12.99
C LYS A 104 -5.09 -11.57 12.09
N VAL A 105 -5.60 -10.42 12.50
CA VAL A 105 -6.57 -9.62 11.76
C VAL A 105 -5.99 -8.26 11.47
N GLN A 106 -6.11 -7.81 10.23
CA GLN A 106 -5.67 -6.48 9.84
C GLN A 106 -6.47 -5.41 10.57
N ASN A 107 -5.77 -4.49 11.24
CA ASN A 107 -6.38 -3.44 12.05
C ASN A 107 -6.47 -2.13 11.26
N LEU A 108 -7.63 -1.46 11.29
CA LEU A 108 -7.84 -0.21 10.56
C LEU A 108 -6.93 0.93 11.06
N ASN A 109 -6.66 1.04 12.37
CA ASN A 109 -5.77 2.07 12.93
C ASN A 109 -4.32 1.87 12.49
N HIS A 110 -3.88 0.61 12.37
CA HIS A 110 -2.57 0.29 11.78
C HIS A 110 -2.50 0.74 10.32
N VAL A 111 -3.52 0.44 9.51
CA VAL A 111 -3.57 0.89 8.11
C VAL A 111 -3.52 2.42 8.02
N ILE A 112 -4.28 3.13 8.86
CA ILE A 112 -4.26 4.60 8.93
C ILE A 112 -2.86 5.12 9.30
N LEU A 113 -2.24 4.54 10.32
CA LEU A 113 -0.87 4.91 10.73
C LEU A 113 0.13 4.69 9.60
N GLY A 114 0.02 3.58 8.88
CA GLY A 114 0.83 3.30 7.71
C GLY A 114 0.66 4.34 6.61
N PHE A 115 -0.58 4.79 6.34
CA PHE A 115 -0.81 5.85 5.37
C PHE A 115 -0.18 7.18 5.79
N PHE A 116 -0.35 7.59 7.05
CA PHE A 116 0.30 8.80 7.58
C PHE A 116 1.83 8.73 7.50
N GLY A 117 2.40 7.56 7.80
CA GLY A 117 3.84 7.31 7.65
C GLY A 117 4.31 7.50 6.22
N MET A 118 3.62 6.87 5.25
CA MET A 118 4.00 6.99 3.83
C MET A 118 3.82 8.41 3.28
N ILE A 119 2.74 9.12 3.65
CA ILE A 119 2.52 10.53 3.26
C ILE A 119 3.68 11.37 3.78
N SER A 120 3.99 11.27 5.08
CA SER A 120 5.09 12.03 5.71
C SER A 120 6.42 11.73 5.03
N SER A 121 6.71 10.45 4.76
CA SER A 121 7.92 10.04 4.05
C SER A 121 8.02 10.64 2.66
N ILE A 122 6.93 10.64 1.89
CA ILE A 122 6.93 11.25 0.55
C ILE A 122 7.25 12.75 0.63
N TRP A 123 6.62 13.48 1.54
CA TRP A 123 6.84 14.93 1.64
C TRP A 123 8.25 15.28 2.10
N ILE A 124 8.85 14.47 2.97
CA ILE A 124 10.27 14.62 3.35
C ILE A 124 11.17 14.39 2.13
N VAL A 125 10.97 13.29 1.39
CA VAL A 125 11.76 12.98 0.18
C VAL A 125 11.58 14.07 -0.89
N PHE A 126 10.36 14.53 -1.10
CA PHE A 126 10.04 15.63 -2.00
C PHE A 126 10.78 16.92 -1.59
N GLY A 127 10.79 17.26 -0.31
CA GLY A 127 11.58 18.36 0.24
C GLY A 127 13.08 18.20 0.00
N CYS A 128 13.62 16.98 0.12
CA CYS A 128 15.02 16.69 -0.20
C CYS A 128 15.33 16.94 -1.68
N PHE A 129 14.50 16.49 -2.62
CA PHE A 129 14.71 16.77 -4.05
C PHE A 129 14.62 18.26 -4.37
N LEU A 130 13.69 18.99 -3.75
CA LEU A 130 13.63 20.44 -3.89
C LEU A 130 14.90 21.11 -3.35
N ALA A 131 15.32 20.79 -2.13
CA ALA A 131 16.54 21.36 -1.53
C ALA A 131 17.78 21.06 -2.38
N MET A 132 17.92 19.83 -2.86
CA MET A 132 18.99 19.45 -3.79
C MET A 132 18.90 20.19 -5.12
N SER A 133 17.71 20.58 -5.59
CA SER A 133 17.56 21.37 -6.83
C SER A 133 18.20 22.76 -6.69
N PHE A 134 18.19 23.32 -5.49
CA PHE A 134 18.81 24.61 -5.15
C PHE A 134 20.25 24.47 -4.61
N ASN A 135 20.84 23.26 -4.72
CA ASN A 135 22.18 22.93 -4.21
C ASN A 135 22.35 23.13 -2.68
N PHE A 136 21.26 23.08 -1.90
CA PHE A 136 21.33 23.17 -0.45
C PHE A 136 21.65 21.80 0.19
N TYR A 137 22.69 21.77 1.03
CA TYR A 137 23.05 20.64 1.91
C TYR A 137 22.95 19.25 1.24
N TYR A 138 23.49 19.16 0.02
CA TYR A 138 23.27 18.04 -0.89
C TYR A 138 23.51 16.65 -0.26
N GLY A 139 24.66 16.44 0.37
CA GLY A 139 25.00 15.16 1.03
C GLY A 139 24.07 14.81 2.19
N THR A 140 23.61 15.80 2.95
CA THR A 140 22.64 15.61 4.04
C THR A 140 21.28 15.22 3.49
N CYS A 141 20.80 15.90 2.45
CA CYS A 141 19.53 15.56 1.78
C CYS A 141 19.55 14.14 1.21
N ALA A 142 20.67 13.73 0.60
CA ALA A 142 20.85 12.36 0.09
C ALA A 142 20.72 11.29 1.21
N ARG A 143 21.30 11.54 2.39
CA ARG A 143 21.19 10.62 3.54
C ARG A 143 19.79 10.59 4.15
N ILE A 144 19.15 11.75 4.28
CA ILE A 144 17.77 11.86 4.78
C ILE A 144 16.82 11.10 3.85
N LEU A 145 16.98 11.25 2.53
CA LEU A 145 16.18 10.53 1.55
C LEU A 145 16.27 9.02 1.78
N LEU A 146 17.48 8.48 1.91
CA LEU A 146 17.73 7.06 2.12
C LEU A 146 17.07 6.51 3.39
N LEU A 147 17.22 7.22 4.52
CA LEU A 147 16.56 6.88 5.78
C LEU A 147 15.02 6.94 5.65
N THR A 148 14.52 7.95 4.93
CA THR A 148 13.09 8.16 4.75
C THR A 148 12.45 7.07 3.88
N LEU A 149 13.17 6.56 2.89
CA LEU A 149 12.72 5.40 2.09
C LEU A 149 12.55 4.16 2.96
N LEU A 150 13.44 3.94 3.93
CA LEU A 150 13.27 2.87 4.91
C LEU A 150 12.02 3.07 5.77
N CYS A 151 11.82 4.27 6.32
CA CYS A 151 10.62 4.59 7.08
C CYS A 151 9.34 4.37 6.25
N SER A 152 9.37 4.71 4.96
CA SER A 152 8.27 4.46 4.03
C SER A 152 7.97 2.96 3.88
N PHE A 153 9.01 2.13 3.79
CA PHE A 153 8.85 0.67 3.74
C PHE A 153 8.25 0.11 5.03
N PHE A 154 8.71 0.58 6.20
CA PHE A 154 8.09 0.19 7.47
C PHE A 154 6.62 0.64 7.55
N ALA A 155 6.30 1.85 7.10
CA ALA A 155 4.93 2.34 7.03
C ALA A 155 4.06 1.48 6.09
N TYR A 156 4.61 1.02 4.96
CA TYR A 156 3.93 0.11 4.04
C TYR A 156 3.58 -1.24 4.67
N ILE A 157 4.43 -1.78 5.57
CA ILE A 157 4.15 -3.04 6.28
C ILE A 157 2.83 -2.96 7.07
N PHE A 158 2.49 -1.79 7.62
CA PHE A 158 1.22 -1.57 8.35
C PHE A 158 -0.02 -1.61 7.43
N ILE A 159 0.14 -1.28 6.14
CA ILE A 159 -0.95 -1.31 5.14
C ILE A 159 -1.07 -2.69 4.50
N CYS A 160 0.07 -3.36 4.28
CA CYS A 160 0.12 -4.67 3.70
C CYS A 160 -0.65 -5.69 4.56
N ASN A 161 -1.40 -6.61 3.96
CA ASN A 161 -2.14 -7.67 4.65
C ASN A 161 -1.43 -9.04 4.61
N ILE A 162 -0.22 -9.11 4.06
CA ILE A 162 0.58 -10.36 4.05
C ILE A 162 0.82 -10.81 5.49
N GLY A 163 0.59 -12.09 5.78
CA GLY A 163 0.75 -12.66 7.13
C GLY A 163 -0.45 -12.46 8.06
N THR A 164 -1.52 -11.79 7.63
CA THR A 164 -2.81 -11.82 8.35
C THR A 164 -3.65 -13.02 7.91
N HIS A 165 -4.59 -13.46 8.74
CA HIS A 165 -5.62 -14.43 8.34
C HIS A 165 -6.84 -13.73 7.73
N LEU A 166 -7.21 -12.58 8.30
CA LEU A 166 -8.30 -11.74 7.80
C LEU A 166 -7.74 -10.37 7.39
N TYR A 167 -8.11 -9.94 6.20
CA TYR A 167 -7.76 -8.62 5.69
C TYR A 167 -8.99 -7.71 5.65
N LEU A 168 -8.76 -6.40 5.68
CA LEU A 168 -9.84 -5.43 5.65
C LEU A 168 -10.05 -4.86 4.24
N ILE A 169 -11.31 -4.63 3.90
CA ILE A 169 -11.75 -3.88 2.72
C ILE A 169 -12.68 -2.76 3.18
N LEU A 170 -12.55 -1.58 2.56
CA LEU A 170 -13.56 -0.53 2.69
C LEU A 170 -14.79 -0.88 1.82
N PRO A 171 -16.02 -0.68 2.34
CA PRO A 171 -17.23 -0.82 1.55
C PRO A 171 -17.14 0.00 0.26
N PRO A 172 -17.71 -0.46 -0.87
CA PRO A 172 -17.59 0.20 -2.15
C PRO A 172 -17.87 1.70 -2.08
N GLU A 173 -18.94 2.11 -1.40
CA GLU A 173 -19.35 3.50 -1.19
C GLU A 173 -18.33 4.34 -0.41
N ASN A 174 -17.44 3.72 0.36
CA ASN A 174 -16.41 4.39 1.16
C ASN A 174 -15.03 4.40 0.48
N GLN A 175 -14.84 3.66 -0.63
CA GLN A 175 -13.59 3.69 -1.39
C GLN A 175 -13.35 5.05 -2.07
N PRO A 176 -12.10 5.51 -2.24
CA PRO A 176 -11.82 6.88 -2.68
C PRO A 176 -12.30 7.22 -4.11
N PHE A 177 -12.46 6.21 -4.96
CA PHE A 177 -12.88 6.35 -6.36
C PHE A 177 -14.30 5.86 -6.64
N SER A 178 -15.11 5.61 -5.61
CA SER A 178 -16.54 5.34 -5.82
C SER A 178 -17.30 6.65 -6.03
N GLY A 179 -17.66 6.90 -7.28
CA GLY A 179 -18.32 8.14 -7.68
C GLY A 179 -17.42 9.37 -7.54
N ILE A 180 -18.04 10.55 -7.52
CA ILE A 180 -17.34 11.84 -7.42
C ILE A 180 -17.35 12.29 -5.96
N LYS A 181 -16.17 12.35 -5.34
CA LYS A 181 -16.02 12.75 -3.94
C LYS A 181 -15.25 14.06 -3.81
N LEU A 182 -15.79 14.98 -3.01
CA LEU A 182 -15.20 16.31 -2.81
C LEU A 182 -13.76 16.24 -2.31
N HIS A 183 -13.46 15.38 -1.33
CA HIS A 183 -12.09 15.25 -0.80
C HIS A 183 -11.10 14.78 -1.88
N THR A 184 -11.51 13.87 -2.77
CA THR A 184 -10.67 13.41 -3.90
C THR A 184 -10.36 14.56 -4.85
N ILE A 185 -11.34 15.42 -5.15
CA ILE A 185 -11.13 16.63 -5.98
C ILE A 185 -10.18 17.61 -5.29
N LEU A 186 -10.42 17.92 -4.01
CA LEU A 186 -9.61 18.89 -3.27
C LEU A 186 -8.16 18.43 -3.14
N PHE A 187 -7.91 17.17 -2.80
CA PHE A 187 -6.56 16.61 -2.80
C PHE A 187 -5.95 16.65 -4.21
N GLY A 188 -6.72 16.35 -5.26
CA GLY A 188 -6.24 16.41 -6.64
C GLY A 188 -5.78 17.81 -7.03
N LEU A 189 -6.60 18.84 -6.76
CA LEU A 189 -6.28 20.24 -7.04
C LEU A 189 -5.05 20.72 -6.26
N PHE A 190 -4.95 20.35 -4.98
CA PHE A 190 -3.79 20.67 -4.15
C PHE A 190 -2.50 20.07 -4.74
N HIS A 191 -2.49 18.77 -5.05
CA HIS A 191 -1.30 18.11 -5.62
C HIS A 191 -0.95 18.65 -7.01
N LEU A 192 -1.95 19.01 -7.82
CA LEU A 192 -1.74 19.63 -9.13
C LEU A 192 -1.09 21.02 -9.01
N ALA A 193 -1.54 21.85 -8.05
CA ALA A 193 -0.95 23.15 -7.81
C ALA A 193 0.52 23.02 -7.35
N VAL A 194 0.81 22.10 -6.44
CA VAL A 194 2.18 21.83 -5.98
C VAL A 194 3.03 21.28 -7.13
N PHE A 195 2.47 20.41 -7.98
CA PHE A 195 3.16 19.91 -9.17
C PHE A 195 3.53 21.05 -10.12
N TYR A 196 2.60 21.95 -10.43
CA TYR A 196 2.86 23.10 -11.29
C TYR A 196 4.00 23.98 -10.75
N GLY A 197 3.95 24.33 -9.46
CA GLY A 197 5.02 25.08 -8.82
C GLY A 197 6.37 24.36 -8.90
N THR A 198 6.38 23.05 -8.64
CA THR A 198 7.58 22.21 -8.70
C THR A 198 8.17 22.13 -10.10
N PHE A 199 7.32 21.97 -11.11
CA PHE A 199 7.71 21.90 -12.51
C PHE A 199 8.45 23.17 -12.94
N CYS A 200 8.00 24.34 -12.46
CA CYS A 200 8.63 25.62 -12.77
C CYS A 200 9.99 25.84 -12.08
N VAL A 201 10.24 25.22 -10.92
CA VAL A 201 11.39 25.58 -10.06
C VAL A 201 12.41 24.47 -9.82
N SER A 202 12.06 23.20 -10.08
CA SER A 202 12.91 22.06 -9.73
C SER A 202 13.49 21.37 -10.96
N ARG A 203 14.83 21.20 -10.97
CA ARG A 203 15.53 20.36 -11.95
C ARG A 203 15.15 18.88 -11.87
N TYR A 204 14.62 18.44 -10.72
CA TYR A 204 14.21 17.06 -10.46
C TYR A 204 12.69 16.87 -10.50
N TRP A 205 11.98 17.74 -11.24
CA TRP A 205 10.52 17.67 -11.37
C TRP A 205 9.97 16.27 -11.76
N PRO A 206 10.64 15.41 -12.56
CA PRO A 206 10.11 14.06 -12.85
C PRO A 206 10.12 13.13 -11.63
N ALA A 207 11.09 13.27 -10.73
CA ALA A 207 11.10 12.54 -9.46
C ALA A 207 9.98 13.05 -8.56
N CYS A 208 9.86 14.36 -8.46
CA CYS A 208 8.83 15.02 -7.66
C CYS A 208 7.40 14.74 -8.15
N SER A 209 7.19 14.59 -9.46
CA SER A 209 5.86 14.29 -10.01
C SER A 209 5.34 12.91 -9.59
N MET A 210 6.21 11.89 -9.62
CA MET A 210 5.88 10.54 -9.14
C MET A 210 5.61 10.51 -7.64
N LEU A 211 6.38 11.29 -6.86
CA LEU A 211 6.17 11.47 -5.43
C LEU A 211 4.80 12.11 -5.16
N LEU A 212 4.47 13.21 -5.86
CA LEU A 212 3.18 13.90 -5.70
C LEU A 212 1.99 13.02 -6.11
N LEU A 213 2.10 12.28 -7.21
CA LEU A 213 1.06 11.33 -7.63
C LEU A 213 0.84 10.24 -6.58
N SER A 214 1.92 9.73 -6.01
CA SER A 214 1.85 8.72 -4.93
C SER A 214 1.25 9.31 -3.66
N SER A 215 1.64 10.53 -3.29
CA SER A 215 1.09 11.26 -2.14
C SER A 215 -0.41 11.48 -2.28
N PHE A 216 -0.87 11.87 -3.47
CA PHE A 216 -2.29 12.01 -3.77
C PHE A 216 -3.05 10.71 -3.49
N VAL A 217 -2.57 9.60 -4.05
CA VAL A 217 -3.19 8.28 -3.83
C VAL A 217 -3.18 7.91 -2.35
N PHE A 218 -2.10 8.18 -1.62
CA PHE A 218 -2.04 7.87 -0.20
C PHE A 218 -2.99 8.75 0.62
N CYS A 219 -3.09 10.05 0.32
CA CYS A 219 -3.97 10.99 1.01
C CYS A 219 -5.44 10.61 0.89
N ILE A 220 -5.92 10.29 -0.32
CA ILE A 220 -7.33 9.93 -0.53
C ILE A 220 -7.69 8.59 0.14
N ASN A 221 -6.77 7.63 0.17
CA ASN A 221 -6.97 6.37 0.87
C ASN A 221 -6.91 6.56 2.40
N ALA A 222 -5.98 7.37 2.90
CA ALA A 222 -5.89 7.75 4.30
C ALA A 222 -7.18 8.40 4.78
N TRP A 223 -7.69 9.37 4.00
CA TRP A 223 -8.96 10.04 4.26
C TRP A 223 -10.11 9.04 4.34
N SER A 224 -10.22 8.17 3.34
CA SER A 224 -11.27 7.14 3.28
C SER A 224 -11.22 6.22 4.50
N CYS A 225 -10.03 5.73 4.89
CA CYS A 225 -9.86 4.90 6.08
C CYS A 225 -10.17 5.64 7.38
N PHE A 226 -9.77 6.92 7.48
CA PHE A 226 -9.94 7.71 8.69
C PHE A 226 -11.42 7.97 8.98
N PHE A 227 -12.17 8.36 7.94
CA PHE A 227 -13.57 8.78 8.04
C PHE A 227 -14.60 7.68 7.73
N THR A 228 -14.17 6.45 7.42
CA THR A 228 -15.12 5.37 7.15
C THR A 228 -15.96 5.04 8.39
N PRO A 229 -17.30 4.92 8.28
CA PRO A 229 -18.16 4.47 9.38
C PRO A 229 -18.03 2.97 9.64
N SER A 230 -17.60 2.19 8.65
CA SER A 230 -17.47 0.74 8.75
C SER A 230 -16.42 0.19 7.78
N TYR A 231 -15.98 -1.04 8.02
CA TYR A 231 -15.14 -1.83 7.11
C TYR A 231 -15.59 -3.29 7.11
N ILE A 232 -15.10 -4.06 6.15
CA ILE A 232 -15.44 -5.48 5.98
C ILE A 232 -14.18 -6.31 6.22
N LEU A 233 -14.29 -7.35 7.02
CA LEU A 233 -13.26 -8.36 7.20
C LEU A 233 -13.49 -9.52 6.26
N CYS A 234 -12.45 -9.87 5.51
CA CYS A 234 -12.49 -10.91 4.49
C CYS A 234 -11.39 -11.95 4.72
N GLU A 235 -11.67 -13.20 4.35
CA GLU A 235 -10.66 -14.26 4.27
C GLU A 235 -9.91 -14.22 2.95
N HIS A 236 -8.62 -14.55 3.00
CA HIS A 236 -7.75 -14.53 1.82
C HIS A 236 -8.19 -15.52 0.74
N ARG A 237 -8.21 -15.05 -0.51
CA ARG A 237 -8.41 -15.87 -1.72
C ARG A 237 -7.10 -15.98 -2.49
N ARG A 238 -6.77 -17.20 -2.93
CA ARG A 238 -5.55 -17.48 -3.70
C ARG A 238 -5.71 -16.92 -5.11
N ASN A 239 -6.87 -17.15 -5.71
CA ASN A 239 -7.20 -16.71 -7.06
C ASN A 239 -8.42 -15.79 -7.10
N GLU A 240 -8.61 -15.11 -8.23
CA GLU A 240 -9.75 -14.23 -8.49
C GLU A 240 -11.07 -15.02 -8.58
N TRP A 241 -11.06 -16.23 -9.15
CA TRP A 241 -12.26 -17.06 -9.28
C TRP A 241 -12.73 -17.64 -7.93
N ASP A 242 -11.84 -17.80 -6.96
CA ASP A 242 -12.19 -18.24 -5.60
C ASP A 242 -13.10 -17.21 -4.88
N MET A 243 -13.23 -15.98 -5.42
CA MET A 243 -14.13 -14.96 -4.87
C MET A 243 -15.61 -15.34 -5.01
N HIS A 244 -15.96 -16.26 -5.93
CA HIS A 244 -17.32 -16.78 -6.10
C HIS A 244 -17.64 -17.97 -5.18
N ASP A 245 -16.64 -18.53 -4.49
CA ASP A 245 -16.87 -19.60 -3.54
C ASP A 245 -17.38 -19.04 -2.21
N GLU A 246 -18.21 -19.81 -1.50
CA GLU A 246 -18.67 -19.43 -0.16
C GLU A 246 -17.50 -19.36 0.86
N PRO A 247 -17.49 -18.35 1.74
CA PRO A 247 -18.37 -17.18 1.75
C PRO A 247 -18.08 -16.24 0.56
N TYR A 248 -19.13 -15.77 -0.11
CA TYR A 248 -19.00 -14.90 -1.29
C TYR A 248 -18.14 -13.67 -0.98
N ASP A 249 -17.27 -13.32 -1.94
CA ASP A 249 -16.25 -12.28 -1.79
C ASP A 249 -15.27 -12.49 -0.61
N GLY A 250 -15.29 -13.67 0.01
CA GLY A 250 -14.55 -13.99 1.23
C GLY A 250 -15.06 -13.23 2.46
N ILE A 251 -16.27 -12.65 2.42
CA ILE A 251 -16.77 -11.78 3.51
C ILE A 251 -17.08 -12.60 4.76
N ILE A 252 -16.43 -12.25 5.88
CA ILE A 252 -16.60 -12.93 7.17
C ILE A 252 -17.44 -12.10 8.13
N CYS A 253 -17.18 -10.79 8.21
CA CYS A 253 -17.84 -9.93 9.19
C CYS A 253 -17.80 -8.46 8.75
N HIS A 254 -18.87 -7.73 9.02
CA HIS A 254 -18.89 -6.28 8.93
C HIS A 254 -18.50 -5.67 10.27
N VAL A 255 -17.61 -4.68 10.25
CA VAL A 255 -17.09 -4.04 11.45
C VAL A 255 -17.40 -2.56 11.41
N ALA A 256 -18.12 -2.07 12.40
CA ALA A 256 -18.43 -0.68 12.59
C ALA A 256 -17.31 0.04 13.35
N VAL A 257 -16.99 1.25 12.91
CA VAL A 257 -15.94 2.09 13.48
C VAL A 257 -16.55 3.06 14.48
N ARG A 258 -16.40 2.81 15.78
CA ARG A 258 -17.10 3.55 16.84
C ARG A 258 -16.88 5.07 16.73
N ARG A 259 -15.66 5.51 16.41
CA ARG A 259 -15.32 6.95 16.30
C ARG A 259 -16.16 7.71 15.26
N ASN A 260 -16.66 7.02 14.23
CA ASN A 260 -17.35 7.63 13.09
C ASN A 260 -18.86 7.33 13.07
N MET A 261 -19.36 6.58 14.05
CA MET A 261 -20.75 6.08 14.09
C MET A 261 -21.78 7.07 14.70
N GLY A 262 -21.39 8.29 15.06
CA GLY A 262 -22.33 9.31 15.52
C GLY A 262 -23.25 8.87 16.68
N LYS A 263 -24.57 8.84 16.44
CA LYS A 263 -25.63 8.41 17.42
C LYS A 263 -25.78 6.89 17.56
N MET A 264 -25.17 6.07 16.68
CA MET A 264 -25.15 4.60 16.76
C MET A 264 -24.07 4.08 17.72
N LYS A 265 -23.81 4.77 18.84
CA LYS A 265 -22.80 4.35 19.83
C LYS A 265 -23.23 3.12 20.62
N ASP A 266 -24.53 2.91 20.74
CA ASP A 266 -25.10 1.83 21.53
C ASP A 266 -25.06 0.51 20.75
N PRO A 267 -24.45 -0.57 21.30
CA PRO A 267 -24.35 -1.86 20.62
C PRO A 267 -25.71 -2.44 20.19
N MET A 268 -26.81 -2.06 20.86
CA MET A 268 -28.17 -2.48 20.49
C MET A 268 -28.71 -1.84 19.20
N ASN A 269 -28.08 -0.77 18.71
CA ASN A 269 -28.48 -0.08 17.47
C ASN A 269 -27.64 -0.50 16.26
N LEU A 270 -26.77 -1.50 16.39
CA LEU A 270 -25.99 -2.04 15.27
C LEU A 270 -26.88 -2.93 14.39
N PRO A 271 -26.72 -2.86 13.05
CA PRO A 271 -27.34 -3.83 12.16
C PRO A 271 -26.89 -5.25 12.53
N THR A 272 -27.80 -6.22 12.36
CA THR A 272 -27.50 -7.63 12.59
C THR A 272 -26.27 -8.07 11.78
N GLY A 273 -25.31 -8.71 12.44
CA GLY A 273 -24.05 -9.18 11.82
C GLY A 273 -22.88 -8.20 11.88
N PHE A 274 -23.07 -6.99 12.43
CA PHE A 274 -21.98 -6.06 12.69
C PHE A 274 -21.33 -6.27 14.05
N GLN A 275 -20.00 -6.11 14.11
CA GLN A 275 -19.23 -5.98 15.36
C GLN A 275 -18.62 -4.59 15.47
N LEU A 276 -18.29 -4.14 16.68
CA LEU A 276 -17.57 -2.88 16.88
C LEU A 276 -16.06 -3.12 16.79
N ASP A 277 -15.33 -2.19 16.19
CA ASP A 277 -13.88 -2.25 15.99
C ASP A 277 -13.09 -2.41 17.29
N ASP A 278 -13.56 -1.81 18.39
CA ASP A 278 -12.96 -1.89 19.72
C ASP A 278 -13.35 -3.14 20.52
N LYS A 279 -14.35 -3.90 20.06
CA LYS A 279 -14.88 -5.11 20.73
C LYS A 279 -14.88 -6.33 19.81
N LEU A 280 -14.05 -6.33 18.78
CA LEU A 280 -14.00 -7.38 17.77
C LEU A 280 -13.62 -8.74 18.39
N ASP A 281 -14.56 -9.69 18.38
CA ASP A 281 -14.36 -11.06 18.85
C ASP A 281 -14.18 -12.01 17.67
N ILE A 282 -12.92 -12.36 17.41
CA ILE A 282 -12.52 -13.21 16.30
C ILE A 282 -12.67 -14.71 16.60
N SER A 283 -12.88 -15.09 17.86
CA SER A 283 -12.93 -16.50 18.28
C SER A 283 -14.19 -17.21 17.78
N LYS A 284 -15.25 -16.44 17.53
CA LYS A 284 -16.55 -16.92 17.05
C LYS A 284 -16.70 -16.88 15.54
N LEU A 285 -15.74 -16.29 14.82
CA LEU A 285 -15.78 -16.18 13.36
C LEU A 285 -15.27 -17.47 12.72
N GLN A 286 -16.02 -18.03 11.79
CA GLN A 286 -15.58 -19.17 10.97
C GLN A 286 -14.90 -18.66 9.71
N TYR A 287 -13.61 -18.93 9.56
CA TYR A 287 -12.83 -18.57 8.38
C TYR A 287 -11.66 -19.54 8.17
N ARG A 288 -11.16 -19.63 6.94
CA ARG A 288 -10.00 -20.45 6.61
C ARG A 288 -8.73 -19.82 7.17
N THR A 289 -8.06 -20.55 8.05
CA THR A 289 -6.71 -20.19 8.50
C THR A 289 -5.69 -20.77 7.54
N TYR A 290 -5.10 -19.89 6.72
CA TYR A 290 -3.93 -20.27 5.96
C TYR A 290 -2.73 -20.26 6.91
N ARG A 291 -2.09 -21.42 7.13
CA ARG A 291 -0.78 -21.48 7.79
C ARG A 291 0.18 -20.68 6.90
N SER A 292 0.55 -19.48 7.33
CA SER A 292 1.50 -18.68 6.56
C SER A 292 2.86 -19.37 6.60
N PHE A 293 3.38 -19.79 5.45
CA PHE A 293 4.78 -20.20 5.25
C PHE A 293 5.32 -21.20 6.29
N MET A 294 4.84 -22.46 6.26
CA MET A 294 5.63 -23.61 6.70
C MET A 294 6.24 -24.25 5.45
N TYR A 295 7.31 -23.67 4.92
CA TYR A 295 8.43 -24.32 4.20
C TYR A 295 9.57 -23.29 4.10
#